data_AF-A0A845DQ57-F1
#
_entry.id   AF-A0A845DQ57-F1
#
_cell.length_a   1.000
_cell.length_b   1.000
_cell.length_c   1.000
_cell.angle_alpha   90.00
_cell.angle_beta   90.00
_cell.angle_gamma   90.00
#
_symmetry.space_group_name_H-M   'P 1'
#
loop_
_entity.id
_entity.type
_entity.pdbx_description
1 polymer ?
#
loop_
_entity_poly.entity_id
_entity_poly.type
_entity_poly.pdbx_seq_one_letter_code
_entity_poly.pdbx_strand_id
1 'polypeptide(L)'
;GIDGRSSIPHEQQICGDAGDGILIDSRIWHSAGANSTDDIRTSVVARYSPWWLSVDYGKRNCAFIPAHIFDKLPEPVQELYSHRRVKNEPHQIGSPSEQL
;
A
#
# COMPACT_ATOMS: atom_id res chain seq x y z
N GLY A 1 20.59 -5.29 -26.10
CA GLY A 1 19.55 -4.83 -25.16
C GLY A 1 20.09 -4.94 -23.75
N ILE A 2 19.52 -4.22 -22.80
CA ILE A 2 19.86 -4.38 -21.38
C ILE A 2 19.19 -5.67 -20.89
N ASP A 3 19.95 -6.57 -20.26
CA ASP A 3 19.38 -7.73 -19.60
C ASP A 3 18.70 -7.28 -18.31
N GLY A 4 17.38 -7.41 -18.25
CA GLY A 4 16.58 -7.01 -17.08
C GLY A 4 16.82 -7.83 -15.81
N ARG A 5 17.66 -8.88 -15.87
CA ARG A 5 18.05 -9.69 -14.71
C ARG A 5 19.49 -9.46 -14.25
N SER A 6 20.30 -8.80 -15.06
CA SER A 6 21.68 -8.46 -14.70
C SER A 6 21.70 -7.20 -13.83
N SER A 7 22.59 -7.15 -12.85
CA SER A 7 22.74 -5.96 -12.01
C SER A 7 23.20 -4.76 -12.85
N ILE A 8 22.67 -3.58 -12.52
CA ILE A 8 23.05 -2.33 -13.16
C ILE A 8 24.27 -1.75 -12.41
N PRO A 9 25.28 -1.20 -13.11
CA PRO A 9 26.40 -0.53 -12.44
C PRO A 9 25.90 0.51 -11.43
N HIS A 10 26.42 0.44 -10.20
CA HIS A 10 26.04 1.29 -9.06
C HIS A 10 24.62 1.07 -8.50
N GLU A 11 23.91 0.03 -8.92
CA GLU A 11 22.72 -0.44 -8.21
C GLU A 11 23.07 -0.81 -6.77
N GLN A 12 22.18 -0.49 -5.84
CA GLN A 12 22.32 -0.85 -4.43
C GLN A 12 21.15 -1.74 -4.03
N GLN A 13 21.47 -2.87 -3.38
CA GLN A 13 20.47 -3.70 -2.73
C GLN A 13 20.28 -3.22 -1.29
N ILE A 14 19.04 -2.90 -0.94
CA ILE A 14 18.67 -2.55 0.43
C ILE A 14 18.18 -3.82 1.12
N CYS A 15 18.87 -4.21 2.18
CA CYS A 15 18.52 -5.32 3.06
C CYS A 15 18.19 -4.78 4.45
N GLY A 16 17.32 -5.47 5.18
CA GLY A 16 16.94 -5.12 6.55
C GLY A 16 16.20 -6.26 7.22
N ASP A 17 16.06 -6.16 8.53
CA ASP A 17 15.35 -7.12 9.36
C ASP A 17 13.84 -6.78 9.44
N ALA A 18 13.05 -7.72 9.95
CA ALA A 18 11.63 -7.48 10.19
C ALA A 18 11.45 -6.32 11.18
N GLY A 19 10.77 -5.25 10.74
CA GLY A 19 10.57 -4.02 11.51
C GLY A 19 11.39 -2.84 10.99
N ASP A 20 12.42 -3.08 10.17
CA ASP A 20 13.13 -2.01 9.50
C ASP A 20 12.25 -1.33 8.45
N GLY A 21 12.40 0.00 8.35
CA GLY A 21 11.66 0.83 7.41
C GLY A 21 12.60 1.45 6.38
N ILE A 22 12.14 1.53 5.14
CA ILE A 22 12.80 2.28 4.07
C ILE A 22 11.88 3.43 3.63
N LEU A 23 12.45 4.62 3.49
CA LEU A 23 11.77 5.77 2.90
C LEU A 23 12.31 5.98 1.50
N ILE A 24 11.44 5.83 0.50
CA ILE A 24 11.80 5.98 -0.91
C ILE A 24 11.19 7.28 -1.43
N ASP A 25 12.05 8.20 -1.86
CA ASP A 25 11.63 9.36 -2.65
C ASP A 25 11.09 8.88 -4.01
N SER A 26 9.94 9.41 -4.42
CA SER A 26 9.24 8.95 -5.63
C SER A 26 10.01 9.13 -6.94
N ARG A 27 11.10 9.91 -6.93
CA ARG A 27 11.98 10.12 -8.09
C ARG A 27 13.09 9.09 -8.18
N ILE A 28 13.30 8.26 -7.16
CA ILE A 28 14.31 7.21 -7.15
C ILE A 28 13.82 6.04 -8.00
N TRP A 29 14.66 5.63 -8.95
CA TRP A 29 14.44 4.40 -9.71
C TRP A 29 14.69 3.21 -8.79
N HIS A 30 13.72 2.33 -8.66
CA HIS A 30 13.80 1.16 -7.79
C HIS A 30 13.00 0.00 -8.38
N SER A 31 13.37 -1.21 -7.98
CA SER A 31 12.64 -2.44 -8.28
C SER A 31 12.72 -3.36 -7.07
N ALA A 32 11.76 -4.27 -6.95
CA ALA A 32 11.89 -5.35 -5.99
C ALA A 32 13.03 -6.28 -6.44
N GLY A 33 13.99 -6.54 -5.56
CA GLY A 33 15.04 -7.52 -5.82
C GLY A 33 14.47 -8.93 -5.98
N ALA A 34 15.17 -9.81 -6.69
CA ALA A 34 14.78 -11.21 -6.81
C ALA A 34 14.71 -11.89 -5.43
N ASN A 35 13.72 -12.75 -5.20
CA ASN A 35 13.73 -13.65 -4.05
C ASN A 35 14.49 -14.92 -4.44
N SER A 36 15.69 -15.10 -3.90
CA SER A 36 16.56 -16.25 -4.17
C SER A 36 16.38 -17.39 -3.15
N THR A 37 15.35 -17.31 -2.31
CA THR A 37 15.03 -18.29 -1.27
C THR A 37 13.61 -18.82 -1.46
N ASP A 38 13.31 -19.95 -0.84
CA ASP A 38 11.95 -20.50 -0.79
C ASP A 38 11.06 -19.83 0.28
N ASP A 39 11.66 -18.95 1.10
CA ASP A 39 10.96 -18.23 2.15
C ASP A 39 10.09 -17.11 1.57
N ILE A 40 8.97 -16.83 2.25
CA ILE A 40 8.06 -15.76 1.87
C ILE A 40 8.66 -14.41 2.28
N ARG A 41 8.97 -13.55 1.30
CA ARG A 41 9.34 -12.15 1.53
C ARG A 41 8.12 -11.24 1.42
N THR A 42 7.75 -10.58 2.52
CA THR A 42 6.59 -9.66 2.59
C THR A 42 7.01 -8.29 3.13
N SER A 43 6.37 -7.23 2.64
CA SER A 43 6.50 -5.87 3.17
C SER A 43 5.15 -5.15 3.15
N VAL A 44 4.99 -4.15 4.02
CA VAL A 44 3.84 -3.23 4.01
C VAL A 44 4.29 -1.92 3.40
N VAL A 45 3.58 -1.48 2.35
CA VAL A 45 3.91 -0.23 1.64
C VAL A 45 2.88 0.83 1.99
N ALA A 46 3.32 1.85 2.72
CA ALA A 46 2.58 3.09 2.89
C ALA A 46 3.10 4.14 1.91
N ARG A 47 2.19 4.90 1.30
CA ARG A 47 2.53 6.00 0.38
C ARG A 47 1.90 7.28 0.87
N TYR A 48 2.74 8.29 1.05
CA TYR A 48 2.31 9.63 1.42
C TYR A 48 2.43 10.53 0.20
N SER A 49 1.34 11.21 -0.12
CA SER A 49 1.26 12.17 -1.20
C SER A 49 0.60 13.44 -0.70
N PRO A 50 0.92 14.62 -1.27
CA PRO A 50 0.15 15.83 -1.01
C PRO A 50 -1.34 15.61 -1.31
N TRP A 51 -2.21 16.24 -0.53
CA TRP A 51 -3.66 16.01 -0.60
C TRP A 51 -4.28 16.36 -1.96
N TRP A 52 -3.64 17.24 -2.73
CA TRP A 52 -4.08 17.62 -4.08
C TRP A 52 -3.67 16.63 -5.17
N LEU A 53 -2.92 15.57 -4.84
CA LEU A 53 -2.51 14.54 -5.78
C LEU A 53 -3.37 13.28 -5.62
N SER A 54 -4.03 12.87 -6.71
CA SER A 54 -4.73 11.59 -6.72
C SER A 54 -3.74 10.42 -6.55
N VAL A 55 -4.04 9.54 -5.60
CA VAL A 55 -3.30 8.29 -5.37
C VAL A 55 -4.06 7.07 -5.92
N ASP A 56 -4.98 7.29 -6.86
CA ASP A 56 -5.66 6.21 -7.58
C ASP A 56 -4.77 5.70 -8.73
N TYR A 57 -4.24 4.49 -8.56
CA TYR A 57 -3.42 3.80 -9.55
C TYR A 57 -4.29 2.86 -10.40
N GLY A 58 -5.23 3.43 -11.15
CA GLY A 58 -6.10 2.68 -12.06
C GLY A 58 -7.05 1.73 -11.31
N LYS A 59 -7.76 2.22 -10.30
CA LYS A 59 -8.70 1.47 -9.44
C LYS A 59 -8.07 0.39 -8.56
N ARG A 60 -6.75 0.36 -8.43
CA ARG A 60 -6.06 -0.58 -7.51
C ARG A 60 -6.04 -0.10 -6.07
N ASN A 61 -6.27 1.20 -5.86
CA ASN A 61 -6.30 1.81 -4.54
C ASN A 61 -7.71 2.28 -4.19
N CYS A 62 -8.65 1.34 -4.14
CA CYS A 62 -10.09 1.56 -3.89
C CYS A 62 -10.50 1.28 -2.44
N ALA A 63 -9.56 1.29 -1.50
CA ALA A 63 -9.90 1.11 -0.09
C ALA A 63 -10.85 2.22 0.36
N PHE A 64 -11.88 1.85 1.11
CA PHE A 64 -12.75 2.75 1.85
C PHE A 64 -12.73 2.33 3.33
N ILE A 65 -13.02 3.28 4.22
CA ILE A 65 -13.10 3.03 5.65
C ILE A 65 -14.56 3.26 6.08
N PRO A 66 -15.25 2.23 6.60
CA PRO A 66 -16.57 2.38 7.20
C PRO A 66 -16.54 3.44 8.30
N ALA A 67 -17.61 4.24 8.41
CA ALA A 67 -17.66 5.35 9.37
C ALA A 67 -17.38 4.88 10.81
N HIS A 68 -17.96 3.75 11.23
CA HIS A 68 -17.78 3.22 12.59
C HIS A 68 -16.34 2.74 12.89
N ILE A 69 -15.53 2.45 11.86
CA ILE A 69 -14.10 2.15 12.01
C ILE A 69 -13.31 3.45 12.03
N PHE A 70 -13.62 4.38 11.12
CA PHE A 70 -12.96 5.67 11.04
C PHE A 70 -13.05 6.44 12.37
N ASP A 71 -14.24 6.45 12.97
CA ASP A 71 -14.51 7.19 14.21
C ASP A 71 -13.74 6.62 15.42
N LYS A 72 -13.15 5.42 15.31
CA LYS A 72 -12.27 4.80 16.33
C LYS A 72 -10.78 5.07 16.12
N LEU A 73 -10.39 5.65 14.99
CA LEU A 73 -8.99 5.96 14.69
C LEU A 73 -8.50 7.13 15.56
N PRO A 74 -7.21 7.18 15.93
CA PRO A 74 -6.61 8.37 16.55
C PRO A 74 -6.80 9.61 15.65
N GLU A 75 -6.98 10.79 16.25
CA GLU A 75 -7.23 12.04 15.52
C GLU A 75 -6.21 12.33 14.40
N PRO A 76 -4.88 12.18 14.61
CA PRO A 76 -3.91 12.36 13.52
C PRO A 76 -4.08 11.38 12.35
N VAL A 77 -4.61 10.18 12.63
CA VAL A 77 -4.87 9.15 11.61
C VAL A 77 -6.18 9.47 10.87
N GLN A 78 -7.18 10.00 11.56
CA GLN A 78 -8.41 10.45 10.90
C GLN A 78 -8.13 11.50 9.82
N GLU A 79 -7.21 12.44 10.08
CA GLU A 79 -6.82 13.46 9.10
C GLU A 79 -6.28 12.82 7.81
N LEU A 80 -5.34 11.87 7.94
CA LEU A 80 -4.73 11.14 6.82
C LEU A 80 -5.75 10.37 5.99
N TYR A 81 -6.77 9.80 6.64
CA TYR A 81 -7.73 8.89 6.00
C TYR A 81 -9.12 9.49 5.74
N SER A 82 -9.32 10.78 6.00
CA SER A 82 -10.60 11.48 5.84
C SER A 82 -11.23 11.27 4.46
N HIS A 83 -10.41 11.33 3.41
CA HIS A 83 -10.80 11.09 2.01
C HIS A 83 -11.27 9.66 1.71
N ARG A 84 -11.06 8.71 2.64
CA ARG A 84 -11.45 7.29 2.52
C ARG A 84 -12.73 6.97 3.29
N ARG A 85 -13.20 7.87 4.17
CA ARG A 85 -14.39 7.65 4.97
C ARG A 85 -15.63 7.64 4.07
N VAL A 86 -16.35 6.53 4.04
CA VAL A 86 -17.65 6.45 3.37
C VAL A 86 -18.75 6.91 4.33
N LYS A 87 -19.60 7.85 3.87
CA LYS A 87 -20.70 8.41 4.67
C LYS A 87 -21.86 7.44 4.86
N ASN A 88 -22.09 6.60 3.87
CA ASN A 88 -23.11 5.56 3.88
C ASN A 88 -22.39 4.21 3.76
N GLU A 89 -22.63 3.30 4.69
CA GLU A 89 -22.16 1.93 4.52
C GLU A 89 -22.83 1.36 3.26
N PRO A 90 -22.08 0.72 2.33
CA PRO A 90 -22.75 -0.08 1.33
C PRO A 90 -23.62 -1.09 2.09
N HIS A 91 -24.91 -1.18 1.74
CA HIS A 91 -25.77 -2.24 2.26
C HIS A 91 -24.97 -3.54 2.22
N GLN A 92 -24.87 -4.23 3.35
CA GLN A 92 -24.28 -5.55 3.39
C GLN A 92 -24.93 -6.35 2.26
N ILE A 93 -24.18 -6.64 1.20
CA ILE A 93 -24.57 -7.70 0.29
C ILE A 93 -24.62 -8.93 1.19
N GLY A 94 -25.81 -9.52 1.28
CA GLY A 94 -26.24 -10.41 2.34
C GLY A 94 -25.19 -11.43 2.78
N SER A 95 -25.31 -11.84 4.03
CA SER A 95 -24.51 -12.92 4.62
C SER A 95 -24.35 -14.10 3.63
N PRO A 96 -23.21 -14.82 3.64
CA PRO A 96 -23.00 -15.99 2.78
C PRO A 96 -24.08 -17.09 2.92
N SER A 97 -24.92 -17.01 3.95
CA SER A 97 -26.06 -17.90 4.19
C SER A 97 -27.27 -17.68 3.27
N GLU A 98 -27.30 -16.64 2.42
CA GLU A 98 -28.43 -16.35 1.52
C GLU A 98 -28.16 -16.68 0.03
N GLN A 99 -27.09 -17.43 -0.26
CA GLN A 99 -26.74 -17.88 -1.63
C GLN A 99 -26.82 -19.41 -1.83
N LEU A 100 -27.68 -20.10 -1.07
CA LEU A 100 -28.02 -21.51 -1.29
C LEU A 100 -29.48 -21.68 -1.72
#